data_AF-A0A820IN71-F1
#
_entry.id   AF-A0A820IN71-F1
#
_cell.length_a   1.000
_cell.length_b   1.000
_cell.length_c   1.000
_cell.angle_alpha   90.00
_cell.angle_beta   90.00
_cell.angle_gamma   90.00
#
_symmetry.space_group_name_H-M   'P 1'
#
loop_
_entity.id
_entity.type
_entity.pdbx_description
1 polymer ?
#
loop_
_entity_poly.entity_id
_entity_poly.type
_entity_poly.pdbx_seq_one_letter_code
_entity_poly.pdbx_strand_id
1 'polypeptide(L)'
;NEFFNPDNTEAVAIRNLCAQNALEDMCNYLQNQGEVAIFDATNTTRERRRTIYNYCTEVCCFRVFFVESICNSPEVIQANIREVKLKSPDYKNVSEEEAVEDFLLRIELYVKQYEPIDDKITEKHYS
;
A
#
# COMPACT_ATOMS: atom_id res chain seq x y z
N ASN A 1 2.65 -5.71 15.06
CA ASN A 1 1.85 -4.46 15.07
C ASN A 1 2.58 -3.13 15.30
N GLU A 2 3.54 -2.99 16.23
CA GLU A 2 4.27 -1.71 16.50
C GLU A 2 4.78 -1.01 15.23
N PHE A 3 5.37 -1.76 14.29
CA PHE A 3 5.91 -1.21 13.04
C PHE A 3 4.85 -0.57 12.12
N PHE A 4 3.58 -1.00 12.21
CA PHE A 4 2.49 -0.46 11.39
C PHE A 4 1.67 0.60 12.12
N ASN A 5 1.97 0.85 13.39
CA ASN A 5 1.33 1.88 14.18
C ASN A 5 1.60 3.26 13.53
N PRO A 6 0.56 4.08 13.22
CA PRO A 6 0.76 5.45 12.75
C PRO A 6 1.57 6.33 13.69
N ASP A 7 1.45 6.10 15.00
CA ASP A 7 2.08 6.95 16.01
C ASP A 7 3.57 6.61 16.20
N ASN A 8 4.04 5.51 15.61
CA ASN A 8 5.46 5.12 15.63
C ASN A 8 6.21 5.88 14.51
N THR A 9 6.76 7.04 14.86
CA THR A 9 7.43 7.96 13.92
C THR A 9 8.66 7.34 13.25
N GLU A 10 9.41 6.49 13.95
CA GLU A 10 10.56 5.77 13.39
C GLU A 10 10.11 4.77 12.31
N ALA A 11 9.08 3.97 12.61
CA ALA A 11 8.55 3.01 11.65
C ALA A 11 7.86 3.69 10.46
N VAL A 12 7.20 4.84 10.66
CA VAL A 12 6.71 5.70 9.57
C VAL A 12 7.86 6.18 8.68
N ALA A 13 8.96 6.65 9.27
CA ALA A 13 10.13 7.12 8.51
C ALA A 13 10.75 6.00 7.66
N ILE A 14 10.90 4.79 8.21
CA ILE A 14 11.39 3.62 7.48
C ILE A 14 10.45 3.28 6.31
N ARG A 15 9.13 3.24 6.53
CA ARG A 15 8.15 2.95 5.47
C ARG A 15 8.14 4.02 4.37
N ASN A 16 8.35 5.28 4.74
CA ASN A 16 8.49 6.38 3.77
C ASN A 16 9.74 6.22 2.92
N LEU A 17 10.88 5.88 3.54
CA LEU A 17 12.13 5.63 2.82
C LEU A 17 12.01 4.44 1.85
N CYS A 18 11.39 3.34 2.28
CA CYS A 18 11.15 2.19 1.41
C CYS A 18 10.28 2.57 0.20
N ALA A 19 9.22 3.37 0.42
CA ALA A 19 8.36 3.83 -0.66
C ALA A 19 9.10 4.74 -1.64
N GLN A 20 9.96 5.63 -1.14
CA GLN A 20 10.78 6.51 -1.98
C GLN A 20 11.76 5.71 -2.84
N ASN A 21 12.51 4.78 -2.24
CA ASN A 21 13.46 3.96 -2.99
C ASN A 21 12.77 3.14 -4.09
N ALA A 22 11.61 2.54 -3.78
CA ALA A 22 10.83 1.80 -4.76
C ALA A 22 10.30 2.70 -5.90
N LEU A 23 9.99 3.96 -5.60
CA LEU A 23 9.54 4.95 -6.59
C LEU A 23 10.68 5.37 -7.52
N GLU A 24 11.89 5.53 -6.99
CA GLU A 24 13.10 5.81 -7.76
C GLU A 24 13.45 4.64 -8.69
N ASP A 25 13.41 3.40 -8.18
CA ASP A 25 13.60 2.18 -8.98
C ASP A 25 12.56 2.07 -10.10
N MET A 26 11.31 2.40 -9.80
CA MET A 26 10.22 2.44 -10.79
C MET A 26 10.47 3.48 -11.88
N CYS A 27 10.88 4.71 -11.53
CA CYS A 27 11.19 5.73 -12.53
C CYS A 27 12.39 5.31 -13.40
N ASN A 28 13.44 4.72 -12.80
CA ASN A 28 14.56 4.19 -13.56
C ASN A 28 14.13 3.10 -14.54
N TYR A 29 13.25 2.18 -14.13
CA TYR A 29 12.74 1.14 -15.01
C TYR A 29 11.98 1.72 -16.21
N LEU A 30 11.05 2.65 -15.97
CA LEU A 30 10.18 3.25 -16.99
C LEU A 30 10.92 4.19 -17.95
N GLN A 31 12.02 4.82 -17.51
CA GLN A 31 12.82 5.70 -18.38
C GLN A 31 13.73 4.92 -19.34
N ASN A 32 14.10 3.69 -19.00
CA ASN A 32 15.09 2.93 -19.75
C ASN A 32 14.49 1.82 -20.62
N GLN A 33 13.66 0.95 -20.04
CA GLN A 33 13.28 -0.30 -20.71
C GLN A 33 11.81 -0.71 -20.50
N GLY A 34 11.15 -0.13 -19.49
CA GLY A 34 9.78 -0.49 -19.10
C GLY A 34 8.73 0.43 -19.70
N GLU A 35 7.56 -0.13 -20.00
CA GLU A 35 6.40 0.66 -20.44
C GLU A 35 5.36 0.84 -19.32
N VAL A 36 5.26 -0.14 -18.42
CA VAL A 36 4.28 -0.18 -17.33
C VAL A 36 4.95 -0.71 -16.06
N ALA A 37 4.73 -0.03 -14.94
CA ALA A 37 5.17 -0.48 -13.63
C ALA A 37 4.01 -0.49 -12.63
N ILE A 38 4.02 -1.47 -11.72
CA ILE A 38 3.00 -1.63 -10.68
C ILE A 38 3.64 -1.28 -9.34
N PHE A 39 3.17 -0.19 -8.73
CA PHE A 39 3.60 0.23 -7.40
C PHE A 39 2.67 -0.37 -6.34
N ASP A 40 2.95 -1.61 -5.93
CA ASP A 40 2.15 -2.35 -4.94
C ASP A 40 2.47 -1.90 -3.51
N ALA A 41 1.58 -1.06 -2.96
CA ALA A 41 1.60 -0.63 -1.57
C ALA A 41 0.17 -0.26 -1.14
N THR A 42 -0.05 -0.13 0.17
CA THR A 42 -1.41 0.16 0.68
C THR A 42 -1.96 1.50 0.19
N ASN A 43 -1.12 2.55 0.12
CA ASN A 43 -1.48 3.87 -0.43
C ASN A 43 -2.85 4.40 0.05
N THR A 44 -3.17 4.12 1.32
CA THR A 44 -4.51 4.30 1.90
C THR A 44 -4.86 5.74 2.22
N THR A 45 -3.90 6.66 2.27
CA THR A 45 -4.14 8.09 2.56
C THR A 45 -4.07 8.94 1.30
N ARG A 46 -4.90 9.98 1.24
CA ARG A 46 -4.92 10.97 0.16
C ARG A 46 -3.58 11.67 0.01
N GLU A 47 -2.95 12.00 1.14
CA GLU A 47 -1.62 12.64 1.13
C GLU A 47 -0.59 11.75 0.42
N ARG A 48 -0.55 10.45 0.73
CA ARG A 48 0.39 9.53 0.09
C ARG A 48 0.14 9.44 -1.41
N ARG A 49 -1.12 9.30 -1.84
CA ARG A 49 -1.47 9.21 -3.26
C ARG A 49 -1.12 10.49 -4.01
N ARG A 50 -1.38 11.67 -3.42
CA ARG A 50 -0.99 12.96 -3.99
C ARG A 50 0.52 13.07 -4.17
N THR A 51 1.31 12.67 -3.17
CA THR A 51 2.78 12.69 -3.28
C THR A 51 3.28 11.81 -4.42
N ILE A 52 2.75 10.59 -4.55
CA ILE A 52 3.10 9.67 -5.63
C ILE A 52 2.68 10.25 -6.98
N TYR A 53 1.44 10.73 -7.10
CA TYR A 53 0.92 11.28 -8.34
C TYR A 53 1.75 12.48 -8.83
N ASN A 54 2.02 13.45 -7.95
CA ASN A 54 2.79 14.64 -8.30
C ASN A 54 4.21 14.26 -8.73
N TYR A 55 4.87 13.36 -8.01
CA TYR A 55 6.20 12.90 -8.40
C TYR A 55 6.19 12.23 -9.77
N CYS A 56 5.28 11.28 -9.99
CA CYS A 56 5.22 10.56 -11.27
C CYS A 56 4.85 11.48 -12.45
N THR A 57 3.91 12.40 -12.27
CA THR A 57 3.40 13.24 -13.36
C THR A 57 4.24 14.49 -13.60
N GLU A 58 4.68 15.19 -12.54
CA GLU A 58 5.41 16.46 -12.65
C GLU A 58 6.92 16.25 -12.76
N VAL A 59 7.49 15.25 -12.09
CA VAL A 59 8.94 15.01 -12.08
C VAL A 59 9.34 13.98 -13.13
N CYS A 60 8.68 12.82 -13.16
CA CYS A 60 9.02 11.75 -14.08
C CYS A 60 8.28 11.83 -15.44
N CYS A 61 7.27 12.70 -15.59
CA CYS A 61 6.44 12.85 -16.80
C CYS A 61 5.69 11.57 -17.23
N PHE A 62 5.24 10.77 -16.27
CA PHE A 62 4.51 9.53 -16.50
C PHE A 62 2.99 9.71 -16.43
N ARG A 63 2.27 8.77 -17.05
CA ARG A 63 0.83 8.58 -16.80
C ARG A 63 0.65 7.70 -15.58
N VAL A 64 -0.31 8.05 -14.73
CA VAL A 64 -0.61 7.33 -13.49
C VAL A 64 -2.07 6.89 -13.52
N PHE A 65 -2.32 5.65 -13.13
CA PHE A 65 -3.67 5.11 -12.94
C PHE A 65 -3.71 4.35 -11.61
N PHE A 66 -4.71 4.63 -10.78
CA PHE A 66 -4.87 3.99 -9.48
C PHE A 66 -5.87 2.83 -9.57
N VAL A 67 -5.52 1.69 -8.97
CA VAL A 67 -6.41 0.54 -8.81
C VAL A 67 -6.66 0.34 -7.32
N GLU A 68 -7.87 0.60 -6.88
CA GLU A 68 -8.31 0.36 -5.50
C GLU A 68 -9.15 -0.92 -5.42
N SER A 69 -8.73 -1.85 -4.55
CA SER A 69 -9.45 -3.09 -4.27
C SER A 69 -10.15 -2.98 -2.92
N ILE A 70 -11.47 -2.82 -2.93
CA ILE A 70 -12.30 -2.74 -1.72
C ILE A 70 -12.95 -4.10 -1.48
N CYS A 71 -12.62 -4.73 -0.35
CA CYS A 71 -13.21 -5.99 0.08
C CYS A 71 -13.74 -5.88 1.51
N ASN A 72 -15.06 -5.98 1.65
CA ASN A 72 -15.75 -5.91 2.95
C ASN A 72 -16.28 -7.27 3.42
N SER A 73 -16.02 -8.36 2.69
CA SER A 73 -16.46 -9.71 3.08
C SER A 73 -15.47 -10.31 4.09
N PRO A 74 -15.90 -10.60 5.33
CA PRO A 74 -15.04 -11.25 6.32
C PRO A 74 -14.54 -12.62 5.86
N GLU A 75 -15.33 -13.35 5.08
CA GLU A 75 -14.98 -14.67 4.57
C GLU A 75 -13.82 -14.59 3.57
N VAL A 76 -13.88 -13.62 2.65
CA VAL A 76 -12.80 -13.39 1.68
C VAL A 76 -11.54 -12.88 2.38
N ILE A 77 -11.67 -12.00 3.39
CA ILE A 77 -10.55 -11.53 4.18
C ILE A 77 -9.87 -12.71 4.89
N GLN A 78 -10.63 -13.57 5.58
CA GLN A 78 -10.08 -14.74 6.26
C GLN A 78 -9.42 -15.73 5.29
N ALA A 79 -10.05 -16.00 4.14
CA ALA A 79 -9.47 -16.87 3.11
C ALA A 79 -8.13 -16.30 2.59
N ASN A 80 -8.07 -15.00 2.28
CA ASN A 80 -6.84 -14.35 1.83
C ASN A 80 -5.72 -14.40 2.88
N ILE A 81 -6.05 -14.24 4.17
CA ILE A 81 -5.08 -14.37 5.26
C ILE A 81 -4.50 -15.77 5.28
N ARG A 82 -5.37 -16.80 5.29
CA ARG A 82 -4.94 -18.21 5.38
C ARG A 82 -4.15 -18.67 4.16
N GLU A 83 -4.63 -18.36 2.96
CA GLU A 83 -4.08 -18.93 1.74
C GLU A 83 -2.80 -18.25 1.26
N VAL A 84 -2.68 -16.94 1.52
CA VAL A 84 -1.60 -16.10 0.99
C VAL A 84 -0.70 -15.58 2.10
N LYS A 85 -1.25 -15.01 3.18
CA LYS A 85 -0.45 -14.31 4.19
C LYS A 85 0.28 -15.24 5.14
N LEU A 86 -0.28 -16.39 5.51
CA LEU A 86 0.43 -17.42 6.30
C LEU A 86 1.66 -17.98 5.58
N LYS A 87 1.67 -17.93 4.23
CA LYS A 87 2.82 -18.36 3.42
C LYS A 87 3.85 -17.24 3.21
N SER A 88 3.57 -16.03 3.70
CA SER A 88 4.50 -14.90 3.66
C SER A 88 5.71 -15.17 4.54
N PRO A 89 6.92 -14.74 4.15
CA PRO A 89 8.08 -14.76 5.05
C PRO A 89 7.85 -14.03 6.38
N ASP A 90 6.89 -13.10 6.44
CA ASP A 90 6.52 -12.35 7.65
C ASP A 90 6.05 -13.26 8.80
N TYR A 91 5.47 -14.43 8.51
CA TYR A 91 4.85 -15.33 9.51
C TYR A 91 5.52 -16.71 9.59
N LYS A 92 6.74 -16.85 9.05
CA LYS A 92 7.43 -18.16 8.90
C LYS A 92 7.56 -18.98 10.20
N ASN A 93 7.57 -18.34 11.36
CA ASN A 93 7.73 -18.97 12.68
C ASN A 93 6.57 -18.64 13.65
N VAL A 94 5.42 -18.23 13.12
CA VAL A 94 4.23 -17.83 13.90
C VAL A 94 3.14 -18.88 13.69
N SER A 95 2.34 -19.20 14.71
CA SER A 95 1.21 -20.11 14.52
C SER A 95 0.15 -19.49 13.59
N GLU A 96 -0.70 -20.33 12.99
CA GLU A 96 -1.77 -19.84 12.11
C GLU A 96 -2.72 -18.90 12.85
N GLU A 97 -3.09 -19.25 14.09
CA GLU A 97 -3.98 -18.45 14.92
C GLU A 97 -3.39 -17.08 15.26
N GLU A 98 -2.12 -17.04 15.70
CA GLU A 98 -1.42 -15.79 16.02
C GLU A 98 -1.21 -14.91 14.78
N ALA A 99 -0.92 -15.51 13.62
CA ALA A 99 -0.75 -14.78 12.38
C ALA A 99 -2.07 -14.18 11.87
N VAL A 100 -3.19 -14.89 12.04
CA VAL A 100 -4.53 -14.36 11.73
C VAL A 100 -4.85 -13.19 12.65
N GLU A 101 -4.60 -13.30 13.96
CA GLU A 101 -4.86 -12.22 14.91
C GLU A 101 -4.01 -10.98 14.64
N ASP A 102 -2.69 -11.14 14.41
CA ASP A 102 -1.80 -10.01 14.07
C ASP A 102 -2.23 -9.34 12.75
N PHE A 103 -2.64 -10.11 11.75
CA PHE A 103 -3.08 -9.54 10.48
C PHE A 103 -4.42 -8.79 10.60
N LEU A 104 -5.36 -9.28 11.40
CA LEU A 104 -6.62 -8.57 11.68
C LEU A 104 -6.35 -7.24 12.41
N LEU A 105 -5.48 -7.24 13.42
CA LEU A 105 -5.05 -6.01 14.09
C LEU A 105 -4.38 -5.04 13.12
N ARG A 106 -3.58 -5.55 12.19
CA ARG A 106 -2.97 -4.73 11.14
C ARG A 106 -4.02 -4.10 10.21
N ILE A 107 -5.07 -4.84 9.83
CA ILE A 107 -6.19 -4.29 9.05
C ILE A 107 -6.86 -3.14 9.83
N GLU A 108 -7.14 -3.33 11.12
CA GLU A 108 -7.75 -2.29 11.95
C GLU A 108 -6.91 -1.00 12.01
N LEU A 109 -5.58 -1.11 12.09
CA LEU A 109 -4.67 0.04 12.05
C LEU A 109 -4.74 0.81 10.73
N TYR A 110 -4.88 0.11 9.60
CA TYR A 110 -5.06 0.76 8.30
C TYR A 110 -6.45 1.38 8.16
N VAL A 111 -7.51 0.72 8.62
CA VAL A 111 -8.88 1.24 8.59
C VAL A 111 -8.99 2.60 9.29
N LYS A 112 -8.26 2.79 10.41
CA LYS A 112 -8.25 4.07 11.14
C LYS A 112 -7.74 5.27 10.32
N GLN A 113 -6.93 5.02 9.30
CA GLN A 113 -6.32 6.05 8.45
C GLN A 113 -6.81 5.98 7.01
N TYR A 114 -7.70 5.05 6.69
CA TYR A 114 -8.08 4.79 5.32
C TYR A 114 -8.98 5.90 4.79
N GLU A 115 -8.52 6.54 3.72
CA GLU A 115 -9.25 7.53 2.96
C GLU A 115 -9.48 6.95 1.56
N PRO A 116 -10.69 6.42 1.26
CA PRO A 116 -10.99 5.83 -0.06
C PRO A 116 -10.79 6.85 -1.18
N ILE A 117 -10.54 6.37 -2.40
CA ILE A 117 -10.42 7.24 -3.57
C ILE A 117 -11.75 7.95 -3.82
N ASP A 118 -11.72 9.28 -3.87
CA ASP A 118 -12.88 10.10 -4.23
C ASP A 118 -12.82 10.48 -5.72
N ASP A 119 -13.38 9.61 -6.56
CA ASP A 119 -13.46 9.74 -8.01
C ASP A 119 -14.41 10.85 -8.50
N LYS A 120 -15.17 11.48 -7.58
CA LYS A 120 -16.19 12.48 -7.92
C LYS A 120 -15.70 13.90 -7.72
N ILE A 121 -14.88 14.15 -6.70
CA ILE A 121 -14.56 15.52 -6.27
C ILE A 121 -13.05 15.77 -6.29
N THR A 122 -12.29 15.10 -5.43
CA THR A 122 -10.89 15.47 -5.19
C THR A 122 -9.88 14.70 -6.03
N GLU A 123 -10.20 13.49 -6.46
CA GLU A 123 -9.25 12.55 -7.08
C GLU A 123 -9.73 12.08 -8.47
N LYS A 124 -10.62 12.84 -9.13
CA LYS A 124 -11.13 12.55 -10.48
C LYS A 124 -10.03 12.37 -11.54
N HIS A 125 -8.86 12.94 -11.33
CA HIS A 125 -7.71 12.85 -12.23
C HIS A 125 -6.94 11.52 -12.13
N TYR A 126 -7.33 10.62 -11.21
CA TYR A 126 -6.77 9.28 -11.08
C TYR A 126 -7.43 8.23 -11.98
N SER A 127 -8.50 8.62 -12.69
CA SER A 127 -9.31 7.78 -13.60
C SER A 127 -8.97 8.02 -15.07
#